data_AF-A0A2T2Q836-F1
#
_entry.id   AF-A0A2T2Q836-F1
#
_cell.length_a   1.000
_cell.length_b   1.000
_cell.length_c   1.000
_cell.angle_alpha   90.00
_cell.angle_beta   90.00
_cell.angle_gamma   90.00
#
_symmetry.space_group_name_H-M   'P 1'
#
loop_
_entity.id
_entity.type
_entity.pdbx_description
1 polymer ?
#
loop_
_entity_poly.entity_id
_entity_poly.type
_entity_poly.pdbx_seq_one_letter_code
_entity_poly.pdbx_strand_id
1 'polypeptide(L)'
;MMRHGFILLTFCTALLGCAVAPAQERRPIAWDGLGQDPNNGSNHPHAAKRRATNLAPAATDPNQERERVLGTLQPYSEAWWAVHDEIEAENDRKLGTKLVICPRCVQAPQQGEGVTGSIR
;
A
#
# COMPACT_ATOMS: atom_id res chain seq x y z
N MET A 1 -41.28 -21.60 -29.98
CA MET A 1 -39.82 -21.41 -30.21
C MET A 1 -39.38 -19.94 -30.19
N MET A 2 -40.15 -18.97 -30.72
CA MET A 2 -39.81 -17.52 -30.73
C MET A 2 -39.51 -16.89 -29.35
N ARG A 3 -40.22 -17.30 -28.29
CA ARG A 3 -40.09 -16.69 -26.95
C ARG A 3 -38.72 -16.89 -26.30
N HIS A 4 -38.06 -18.01 -26.60
CA HIS A 4 -36.76 -18.34 -26.03
C HIS A 4 -35.63 -17.62 -26.77
N GLY A 5 -35.78 -17.40 -28.07
CA GLY A 5 -34.85 -16.60 -28.86
C GLY A 5 -34.78 -15.14 -28.39
N PHE A 6 -35.93 -14.55 -28.06
CA PHE A 6 -35.97 -13.18 -27.51
C PHE A 6 -35.26 -13.07 -26.16
N ILE A 7 -35.47 -14.05 -25.26
CA ILE A 7 -34.82 -14.08 -23.94
C ILE A 7 -33.30 -14.23 -24.07
N LEU A 8 -32.85 -15.13 -24.96
CA LEU A 8 -31.43 -15.31 -25.24
C LEU A 8 -30.79 -14.07 -25.85
N LEU A 9 -31.51 -13.39 -26.76
CA LEU A 9 -31.03 -12.15 -27.38
C LEU A 9 -30.85 -11.04 -26.34
N THR A 10 -31.85 -10.83 -25.47
CA THR A 10 -31.77 -9.82 -24.40
C THR A 10 -30.68 -10.14 -23.38
N PHE A 11 -30.45 -11.42 -23.10
CA PHE A 11 -29.41 -11.86 -22.19
C PHE A 11 -28.01 -11.64 -22.77
N CYS A 12 -27.82 -11.96 -24.06
CA CYS A 12 -26.57 -11.68 -24.77
C CYS A 12 -26.28 -10.18 -24.83
N THR A 13 -27.26 -9.32 -25.12
CA THR A 13 -27.03 -7.87 -25.17
C THR A 13 -26.72 -7.29 -23.79
N ALA A 14 -27.34 -7.80 -22.73
CA ALA A 14 -27.03 -7.39 -21.36
C ALA A 14 -25.61 -7.78 -20.94
N LEU A 15 -25.14 -8.98 -21.30
CA LEU A 15 -23.78 -9.43 -21.00
C LEU A 15 -22.71 -8.65 -21.79
N LEU A 16 -22.97 -8.31 -23.05
CA LEU A 16 -22.04 -7.49 -23.83
C LEU A 16 -21.89 -6.06 -23.25
N GLY A 17 -22.93 -5.52 -22.62
CA GLY A 17 -22.88 -4.20 -21.97
C GLY A 17 -21.98 -4.12 -20.73
N CYS A 18 -21.74 -5.25 -20.05
CA CYS A 18 -20.91 -5.29 -18.83
C CYS A 18 -19.40 -5.47 -19.11
N ALA A 19 -19.01 -5.85 -20.33
CA ALA A 19 -17.60 -6.04 -20.70
C ALA A 19 -16.90 -4.72 -21.12
N VAL A 20 -17.67 -3.65 -21.30
CA VAL A 20 -17.19 -2.31 -21.70
C VAL A 20 -17.14 -1.37 -20.50
N ALA A 21 -16.60 -1.84 -19.38
CA ALA A 21 -16.04 -0.90 -18.42
C ALA A 21 -14.83 -0.26 -19.13
N PRO A 22 -14.79 1.08 -19.32
CA PRO A 22 -13.57 1.71 -19.81
C PRO A 22 -12.46 1.27 -18.85
N ALA A 23 -11.36 0.75 -19.40
CA ALA A 23 -10.17 0.51 -18.62
C ALA A 23 -9.80 1.86 -18.02
N GLN A 24 -10.15 2.07 -16.75
CA GLN A 24 -9.74 3.23 -15.98
C GLN A 24 -8.23 3.31 -16.20
N GLU A 25 -7.80 4.38 -16.85
CA GLU A 25 -6.41 4.71 -17.09
C GLU A 25 -5.66 4.35 -15.80
N ARG A 26 -4.65 3.47 -15.87
CA ARG A 26 -3.87 3.05 -14.70
C ARG A 26 -3.09 4.26 -14.17
N ARG A 27 -3.79 5.18 -13.52
CA ARG A 27 -3.20 6.26 -12.75
C ARG A 27 -2.65 5.61 -11.49
N PRO A 28 -1.45 6.01 -11.04
CA PRO A 28 -0.89 5.55 -9.78
C PRO A 28 -1.96 5.74 -8.69
N ILE A 29 -2.40 4.65 -8.10
CA ILE A 29 -3.37 4.68 -7.01
C ILE A 29 -2.63 5.28 -5.82
N ALA A 30 -3.02 6.49 -5.45
CA ALA A 30 -2.51 7.14 -4.26
C ALA A 30 -3.12 6.42 -3.05
N TRP A 31 -2.26 5.76 -2.26
CA TRP A 31 -2.67 5.02 -1.06
C TRP A 31 -3.15 5.95 0.07
N ASP A 32 -3.02 7.27 -0.10
CA ASP A 32 -3.45 8.31 0.83
C ASP A 32 -4.93 8.75 0.64
N GLY A 33 -5.62 8.21 -0.38
CA GLY A 33 -7.03 8.53 -0.66
C GLY A 33 -7.24 9.90 -1.34
N LEU A 34 -6.19 10.67 -1.61
CA LEU A 34 -6.29 11.97 -2.28
C LEU A 34 -6.18 11.87 -3.81
N GLY A 35 -5.92 10.67 -4.34
CA GLY A 35 -5.78 10.42 -5.78
C GLY A 35 -4.55 11.09 -6.41
N GLN A 36 -3.64 11.62 -5.59
CA GLN A 36 -2.44 12.31 -6.02
C GLN A 36 -1.23 11.38 -5.94
N ASP A 37 -0.56 11.12 -7.07
CA ASP A 37 0.67 10.32 -7.07
C ASP A 37 1.73 11.01 -6.21
N PRO A 38 2.19 10.42 -5.08
CA PRO A 38 3.16 11.06 -4.21
C PRO A 38 4.51 11.32 -4.91
N ASN A 39 4.77 10.69 -6.06
CA ASN A 39 5.99 10.86 -6.84
C ASN A 39 5.92 12.00 -7.86
N ASN A 40 4.76 12.64 -8.06
CA ASN A 40 4.55 13.66 -9.09
C ASN A 40 4.88 15.09 -8.67
N GLY A 41 5.27 15.31 -7.41
CA GLY A 41 5.60 16.63 -6.90
C GLY A 41 6.80 17.23 -7.63
N SER A 42 6.64 18.44 -8.20
CA SER A 42 7.69 19.24 -8.83
C SER A 42 8.89 19.56 -7.92
N ASN A 43 8.78 19.25 -6.63
CA ASN A 43 9.80 19.43 -5.61
C ASN A 43 10.52 18.14 -5.22
N HIS A 44 10.30 17.01 -5.91
CA HIS A 44 11.09 15.81 -5.62
C HIS A 44 12.55 16.11 -6.00
N PRO A 45 13.48 16.30 -5.05
CA PRO A 45 14.88 16.40 -5.40
C PRO A 45 15.20 15.06 -6.02
N HIS A 46 15.68 15.00 -7.27
CA HIS A 46 16.15 13.76 -7.86
C HIS A 46 16.94 13.03 -6.79
N ALA A 47 16.40 11.92 -6.29
CA ALA A 47 17.01 11.17 -5.21
C ALA A 47 18.24 10.54 -5.85
N ALA A 48 19.32 11.32 -5.95
CA ALA A 48 20.63 10.83 -6.26
C ALA A 48 20.86 9.78 -5.18
N LYS A 49 20.75 8.52 -5.60
CA LYS A 49 20.95 7.33 -4.79
C LYS A 49 22.30 7.49 -4.11
N ARG A 50 22.32 8.13 -2.93
CA ARG A 50 23.52 8.30 -2.13
C ARG A 50 23.83 6.90 -1.67
N ARG A 51 24.79 6.27 -2.36
CA ARG A 51 25.39 5.01 -1.96
C ARG A 51 25.83 5.23 -0.51
N ALA A 52 25.19 4.55 0.42
CA ALA A 52 25.57 4.60 1.83
C ALA A 52 26.99 4.03 1.93
N THR A 53 27.99 4.91 1.94
CA THR A 53 29.42 4.55 2.04
C THR A 53 29.90 4.42 3.48
N ASN A 54 29.01 4.52 4.46
CA ASN A 54 29.34 4.27 5.85
C ASN A 54 28.69 2.96 6.28
N LEU A 55 29.42 1.85 6.11
CA LEU A 55 29.15 0.65 6.89
C LEU A 55 29.45 1.01 8.35
N ALA A 56 28.45 1.49 9.07
CA ALA A 56 28.44 1.34 10.51
C ALA A 56 28.61 -0.16 10.82
N PRO A 57 29.34 -0.54 11.89
CA PRO A 57 29.42 -1.94 12.29
C PRO A 57 28.01 -2.50 12.37
N ALA A 58 27.78 -3.68 11.77
CA ALA A 58 26.49 -4.33 11.81
C ALA A 58 26.12 -4.56 13.28
N ALA A 59 25.30 -3.66 13.84
CA ALA A 59 24.72 -3.86 15.15
C ALA A 59 23.96 -5.18 15.08
N THR A 60 24.17 -6.05 16.07
CA THR A 60 23.45 -7.32 16.20
C THR A 60 21.96 -7.04 16.02
N ASP A 61 21.35 -7.66 15.02
CA ASP A 61 19.94 -7.42 14.72
C ASP A 61 19.08 -8.02 15.84
N PRO A 62 18.33 -7.20 16.61
CA PRO A 62 17.46 -7.70 17.66
C PRO A 62 16.36 -8.65 17.14
N ASN A 63 16.06 -8.65 15.84
CA ASN A 63 15.04 -9.51 15.24
C ASN A 63 15.57 -10.85 14.75
N GLN A 64 16.89 -11.07 14.72
CA GLN A 64 17.47 -12.29 14.13
C GLN A 64 16.94 -13.57 14.75
N GLU A 65 16.76 -13.60 16.07
CA GLU A 65 16.21 -14.78 16.76
C GLU A 65 14.69 -14.90 16.58
N ARG A 66 13.96 -13.78 16.56
CA ARG A 66 12.51 -13.77 16.32
C ARG A 66 12.17 -14.29 14.93
N GLU A 67 12.95 -13.92 13.92
CA GLU A 67 12.79 -14.41 12.55
C GLU A 67 12.99 -15.92 12.44
N ARG A 68 13.94 -16.48 13.21
CA ARG A 68 14.12 -17.94 13.30
C ARG A 68 12.89 -18.61 13.91
N VAL A 69 12.38 -18.06 15.02
CA VAL A 69 11.16 -18.55 15.66
C VAL A 69 9.98 -18.49 14.69
N LEU A 70 9.79 -17.36 14.01
CA LEU A 70 8.71 -17.16 13.03
C LEU A 70 8.72 -18.25 11.94
N GLY A 71 9.91 -18.62 11.45
CA GLY A 71 10.08 -19.67 10.43
C GLY A 71 9.73 -21.09 10.91
N THR A 72 9.62 -21.32 12.22
CA THR A 72 9.18 -22.60 12.80
C THR A 72 7.68 -22.66 13.07
N LEU A 73 7.00 -21.51 13.07
CA LEU A 73 5.58 -21.42 13.37
C LEU A 73 4.73 -21.66 12.11
N GLN A 74 3.55 -22.24 12.29
CA GLN A 74 2.60 -22.42 11.20
C GLN A 74 2.19 -21.03 10.64
N PRO A 75 2.33 -20.78 9.32
CA PRO A 75 1.97 -19.50 8.73
C PRO A 75 0.54 -19.08 9.08
N TYR A 76 0.37 -17.81 9.44
CA TYR A 76 -0.91 -17.18 9.81
C TYR A 76 -1.59 -17.74 11.07
N SER A 77 -0.91 -18.59 11.85
CA SER A 77 -1.40 -18.96 13.18
C SER A 77 -1.33 -17.78 14.16
N GLU A 78 -2.05 -17.87 15.28
CA GLU A 78 -2.02 -16.84 16.34
C GLU A 78 -0.60 -16.59 16.86
N ALA A 79 0.16 -17.67 17.11
CA ALA A 79 1.56 -17.56 17.54
C ALA A 79 2.45 -16.92 16.47
N TRP A 80 2.18 -17.21 15.19
CA TRP A 80 2.92 -16.59 14.08
C TRP A 80 2.66 -15.10 14.02
N TRP A 81 1.40 -14.66 14.15
CA TRP A 81 1.05 -13.24 14.19
C TRP A 81 1.67 -12.52 15.38
N ALA A 82 1.67 -13.12 16.57
CA ALA A 82 2.30 -12.53 17.74
C ALA A 82 3.79 -12.23 17.52
N VAL A 83 4.54 -13.17 16.94
CA VAL A 83 5.97 -12.97 16.63
C VAL A 83 6.16 -11.99 15.48
N HIS A 84 5.30 -12.04 14.45
CA HIS A 84 5.35 -11.12 13.32
C HIS A 84 5.16 -9.66 13.76
N ASP A 85 4.18 -9.40 14.63
CA ASP A 85 3.88 -8.07 15.13
C ASP A 85 5.01 -7.51 15.99
N GLU A 86 5.68 -8.35 16.79
CA GLU A 86 6.88 -7.94 17.52
C GLU A 86 8.04 -7.55 16.58
N ILE A 87 8.25 -8.32 15.51
CA ILE A 87 9.28 -8.03 14.51
C ILE A 87 8.98 -6.68 13.84
N GLU A 88 7.73 -6.46 13.42
CA GLU A 88 7.31 -5.22 12.77
C GLU A 88 7.43 -4.01 13.71
N ALA A 89 7.02 -4.15 14.98
CA ALA A 89 7.13 -3.09 15.96
C ALA A 89 8.58 -2.63 16.18
N GLU A 90 9.54 -3.56 16.22
CA GLU A 90 10.97 -3.21 16.34
C GLU A 90 11.52 -2.63 15.04
N ASN A 91 11.01 -3.06 13.88
CA ASN A 91 11.37 -2.48 12.59
C ASN A 91 10.88 -1.04 12.46
N ASP A 92 9.65 -0.77 12.86
CA ASP A 92 9.07 0.58 12.96
C ASP A 92 9.85 1.47 13.91
N ARG A 93 10.28 0.93 15.05
CA ARG A 93 11.16 1.66 15.98
C ARG A 93 12.48 2.04 15.32
N LYS A 94 13.14 1.11 14.62
CA LYS A 94 14.37 1.38 13.86
C LYS A 94 14.14 2.42 12.77
N LEU A 95 13.03 2.32 12.04
CA LEU A 95 12.64 3.28 11.02
C LEU A 95 12.42 4.66 11.62
N GLY A 96 11.71 4.78 12.74
CA GLY A 96 11.49 6.04 13.45
C GLY A 96 12.78 6.74 13.87
N THR A 97 13.83 6.00 14.22
CA THR A 97 15.15 6.60 14.52
C THR A 97 15.91 7.09 13.29
N LYS A 98 15.63 6.54 12.11
CA LYS A 98 16.33 6.85 10.85
C LYS A 98 15.57 7.83 9.96
N LEU A 99 14.25 7.87 10.07
CA LEU A 99 13.38 8.70 9.26
C LEU A 99 13.42 10.14 9.75
N VAL A 100 13.90 11.04 8.89
CA VAL A 100 13.79 12.48 9.08
C VAL A 100 12.76 13.00 8.10
N ILE A 101 11.57 13.33 8.59
CA ILE A 101 10.51 13.94 7.77
C ILE A 101 10.80 15.44 7.67
N CYS A 102 10.98 15.96 6.45
CA CYS A 102 11.15 17.39 6.20
C CYS A 102 9.83 18.13 6.49
N PRO A 103 9.74 18.98 7.52
CA PRO A 103 8.47 19.62 7.91
C PRO A 103 7.98 20.64 6.86
N ARG A 104 8.89 21.20 6.04
CA ARG A 104 8.53 22.12 4.95
C ARG A 104 8.13 21.42 3.65
N CYS A 105 8.36 20.12 3.55
CA CYS A 105 8.09 19.32 2.36
C CYS A 105 6.76 18.58 2.46
N VAL A 106 6.25 18.39 3.69
CA VAL A 106 4.90 17.89 3.93
C VAL A 106 3.93 19.04 3.66
N GLN A 107 3.12 18.92 2.62
CA GLN A 107 2.01 19.84 2.41
C GLN A 107 1.08 19.74 3.62
N ALA A 108 0.81 20.88 4.26
CA ALA A 108 -0.18 20.93 5.33
C ALA A 108 -1.50 20.36 4.79
N PRO A 109 -2.18 19.47 5.53
CA PRO A 109 -3.48 19.00 5.12
C PRO A 109 -4.34 20.23 4.85
N GLN A 110 -4.81 20.39 3.61
CA GLN A 110 -5.79 21.42 3.33
C GLN A 110 -6.98 21.12 4.23
N GLN A 111 -7.37 22.08 5.08
CA GLN A 111 -8.61 22.04 5.83
C GLN A 111 -9.78 22.10 4.84
N GLY A 112 -9.97 21.04 4.07
CA GLY A 112 -11.17 20.75 3.29
C GLY A 112 -12.05 19.89 4.17
N GLU A 113 -13.27 20.38 4.40
CA GLU A 113 -14.28 19.84 5.28
C GLU A 113 -14.40 18.31 5.18
N GLY A 114 -14.46 17.67 6.35
CA GLY A 114 -14.41 16.23 6.49
C GLY A 114 -15.47 15.49 5.67
N VAL A 115 -15.01 14.69 4.72
CA VAL A 115 -15.73 13.50 4.28
C VAL A 115 -14.76 12.33 4.42
N THR A 116 -14.67 11.82 5.65
CA THR A 116 -14.19 10.46 5.87
C THR A 116 -15.16 9.56 5.10
N GLY A 117 -14.71 9.01 3.96
CA GLY A 117 -15.51 8.17 3.07
C GLY A 117 -15.86 6.81 3.66
N SER A 118 -16.40 6.76 4.87
CA SER A 118 -17.10 5.60 5.40
C SER A 118 -18.47 5.54 4.71
N ILE A 119 -18.51 4.88 3.56
CA ILE A 119 -19.76 4.46 2.94
C ILE A 119 -20.28 3.29 3.78
N ARG A 120 -21.45 3.48 4.38
CA ARG A 120 -22.21 2.46 5.10
C ARG A 120 -23.08 1.66 4.13
#